data_AF-A0AAV2QFD7-F1
#
_entry.id   AF-A0AAV2QFD7-F1
#
_cell.length_a   1.000
_cell.length_b   1.000
_cell.length_c   1.000
_cell.angle_alpha   90.00
_cell.angle_beta   90.00
_cell.angle_gamma   90.00
#
_symmetry.space_group_name_H-M   'P 1'
#
loop_
_entity.id
_entity.type
_entity.pdbx_description
1 polymer ?
#
loop_
_entity_poly.entity_id
_entity_poly.type
_entity_poly.pdbx_seq_one_letter_code
_entity_poly.pdbx_strand_id
1 'polypeptide(L)'
;DKSISEEKENVQHTEDIDTLAPMPTKRRKGFPWYWKGEPFVNNTQKVYDLRMIEDSNHKDIKKDINPEWMAEHPMMLMVKHNRIKLLQHPLTNNWLKYTWWHFTWIIFAFLLSLHIVDAVLLTLYMDNSWSWVQFDKNDSETLIRKKCNGTSPHLNIFGCPKVNKVVYGFLWISVFLCASTEVLGMYKLRHKYLESSFVMNLVNIILTVILLSPFPSFGMDYAILKDFQFISGIFAVLLAWLLLMTTLNRYYSKIFDSTESKIFNHT
;
A
#
# COMPACT_ATOMS: atom_id res chain seq x y z
N ASP A 1 39.85 -66.93 12.84
CA ASP A 1 41.25 -66.60 12.51
C ASP A 1 41.40 -65.50 11.48
N LYS A 2 41.49 -64.25 11.97
CA LYS A 2 42.52 -63.26 11.63
C LYS A 2 42.09 -61.91 12.19
N SER A 3 42.61 -61.67 13.38
CA SER A 3 42.72 -60.41 14.09
C SER A 3 43.60 -59.43 13.32
N ILE A 4 43.09 -58.21 13.07
CA ILE A 4 43.93 -57.03 12.84
C ILE A 4 43.31 -55.88 13.63
N SER A 5 44.00 -55.55 14.72
CA SER A 5 43.85 -54.41 15.59
C SER A 5 44.47 -53.18 14.94
N GLU A 6 43.70 -52.11 14.76
CA GLU A 6 44.25 -50.77 14.53
C GLU A 6 43.83 -49.85 15.68
N GLU A 7 44.83 -49.60 16.50
CA GLU A 7 44.95 -48.61 17.55
C GLU A 7 45.05 -47.23 16.89
N LYS A 8 44.13 -46.31 17.21
CA LYS A 8 44.29 -44.89 16.88
C LYS A 8 44.22 -44.05 18.15
N GLU A 9 45.36 -43.45 18.38
CA GLU A 9 45.79 -42.62 19.47
C GLU A 9 44.94 -41.34 19.56
N ASN A 10 44.46 -41.09 20.78
CA ASN A 10 43.54 -40.04 21.15
C ASN A 10 44.37 -38.83 21.63
N VAL A 11 44.60 -37.84 20.77
CA VAL A 11 45.29 -36.60 21.15
C VAL A 11 44.24 -35.56 21.56
N GLN A 12 44.08 -35.43 22.86
CA GLN A 12 43.17 -34.50 23.51
C GLN A 12 43.90 -33.16 23.74
N HIS A 13 43.66 -32.19 22.85
CA HIS A 13 44.16 -30.83 22.99
C HIS A 13 43.15 -30.02 23.82
N THR A 14 43.41 -29.89 25.12
CA THR A 14 42.74 -28.92 26.00
C THR A 14 43.40 -27.55 25.77
N GLU A 15 42.70 -26.66 25.06
CA GLU A 15 42.99 -25.22 25.08
C GLU A 15 42.16 -24.57 26.17
N ASP A 16 42.86 -23.95 27.12
CA ASP A 16 42.29 -23.11 28.17
C ASP A 16 41.67 -21.86 27.54
N ILE A 17 40.34 -21.74 27.65
CA ILE A 17 39.60 -20.54 27.25
C ILE A 17 39.51 -19.62 28.45
N ASP A 18 40.35 -18.58 28.44
CA ASP A 18 40.29 -17.46 29.36
C ASP A 18 38.92 -16.77 29.32
N THR A 19 38.23 -16.82 30.47
CA THR A 19 37.01 -16.07 30.78
C THR A 19 37.25 -14.56 30.73
N LEU A 20 37.00 -13.93 29.59
CA LEU A 20 36.87 -12.47 29.48
C LEU A 20 35.48 -12.01 29.93
N ALA A 21 35.45 -11.17 30.97
CA ALA A 21 34.25 -10.56 31.53
C ALA A 21 33.52 -9.68 30.50
N PRO A 22 32.17 -9.65 30.51
CA PRO A 22 31.39 -8.81 29.60
C PRO A 22 31.49 -7.32 29.99
N MET A 23 31.88 -6.48 29.03
CA MET A 23 31.79 -5.03 29.16
C MET A 23 30.32 -4.55 29.11
N PRO A 24 29.94 -3.53 29.91
CA PRO A 24 28.59 -2.97 29.90
C PRO A 24 28.39 -2.06 28.67
N THR A 25 27.46 -2.44 27.77
CA THR A 25 27.04 -1.59 26.65
C THR A 25 25.97 -0.60 27.12
N LYS A 26 26.32 0.68 27.13
CA LYS A 26 25.37 1.79 27.33
C LYS A 26 24.43 1.89 26.13
N ARG A 27 23.15 1.54 26.32
CA ARG A 27 22.06 1.81 25.36
C ARG A 27 21.90 3.33 25.16
N ARG A 28 22.34 3.85 24.02
CA ARG A 28 21.91 5.17 23.54
C ARG A 28 20.54 5.04 22.87
N LYS A 29 19.55 5.79 23.36
CA LYS A 29 18.26 5.98 22.70
C LYS A 29 18.46 6.93 21.52
N GLY A 30 18.41 6.42 20.29
CA GLY A 30 18.45 7.17 19.04
C GLY A 30 17.31 6.71 18.11
N PHE A 31 16.82 7.66 17.30
CA PHE A 31 15.62 7.56 16.44
C PHE A 31 15.66 6.43 15.38
N PRO A 32 14.50 5.93 14.89
CA PRO A 32 14.36 4.56 14.37
C PRO A 32 14.68 4.32 12.88
N TRP A 33 14.99 5.33 12.07
CA TRP A 33 14.91 5.17 10.60
C TRP A 33 16.24 5.21 9.85
N TYR A 34 17.36 5.37 10.55
CA TYR A 34 18.69 5.24 9.95
C TYR A 34 19.24 3.87 10.33
N TRP A 35 19.24 2.91 9.40
CA TRP A 35 19.97 1.66 9.53
C TRP A 35 21.47 1.97 9.57
N LYS A 36 21.98 2.34 10.74
CA LYS A 36 23.39 2.16 11.08
C LYS A 36 23.52 0.67 11.36
N GLY A 37 23.86 -0.10 10.32
CA GLY A 37 23.96 -1.55 10.41
C GLY A 37 24.74 -1.94 11.66
N GLU A 38 24.07 -2.61 12.60
CA GLU A 38 24.79 -3.35 13.61
C GLU A 38 25.59 -4.43 12.87
N PRO A 39 26.90 -4.56 13.12
CA PRO A 39 27.67 -5.63 12.51
C PRO A 39 27.06 -6.96 12.96
N PHE A 40 26.65 -7.76 11.99
CA PHE A 40 26.31 -9.17 12.17
C PHE A 40 27.55 -9.89 12.72
N VAL A 41 27.63 -9.97 14.04
CA VAL A 41 28.45 -10.92 14.81
C VAL A 41 27.52 -12.12 15.01
N ASN A 42 27.77 -13.36 14.57
CA ASN A 42 29.00 -14.09 14.36
C ASN A 42 28.77 -15.25 13.37
N ASN A 43 29.88 -15.80 12.85
CA ASN A 43 30.06 -17.14 12.24
C ASN A 43 30.17 -17.34 10.72
N THR A 44 30.33 -16.29 9.91
CA THR A 44 31.01 -16.44 8.61
C THR A 44 32.01 -15.30 8.38
N GLN A 45 33.04 -15.28 9.23
CA GLN A 45 34.21 -14.42 9.05
C GLN A 45 35.11 -15.00 7.93
N LYS A 46 34.59 -15.09 6.70
CA LYS A 46 35.43 -14.96 5.51
C LYS A 46 35.46 -13.48 5.17
N VAL A 47 36.46 -12.88 5.79
CA VAL A 47 37.03 -11.55 5.55
C VAL A 47 37.03 -11.24 4.05
N TYR A 48 36.09 -10.42 3.60
CA TYR A 48 36.37 -9.55 2.44
C TYR A 48 37.21 -8.41 3.01
N ASP A 49 38.52 -8.55 2.87
CA ASP A 49 39.49 -7.59 3.36
C ASP A 49 39.47 -6.34 2.48
N LEU A 50 38.54 -5.42 2.77
CA LEU A 50 38.47 -4.11 2.14
C LEU A 50 39.58 -3.16 2.65
N ARG A 51 40.51 -3.64 3.48
CA ARG A 51 41.64 -2.83 4.00
C ARG A 51 42.85 -2.78 3.07
N MET A 52 42.84 -3.47 1.93
CA MET A 52 43.96 -3.46 0.99
C MET A 52 44.06 -2.19 0.09
N ILE A 53 43.37 -1.09 0.42
CA ILE A 53 43.46 0.17 -0.36
C ILE A 53 43.74 1.39 0.54
N GLU A 54 44.02 1.23 1.83
CA GLU A 54 44.09 2.40 2.74
C GLU A 54 45.48 3.04 2.92
N ASP A 55 46.55 2.46 2.35
CA ASP A 55 47.93 2.92 2.66
C ASP A 55 48.69 3.63 1.53
N SER A 56 48.04 4.05 0.44
CA SER A 56 48.69 4.90 -0.58
C SER A 56 48.06 6.29 -0.66
N ASN A 57 48.55 7.23 0.15
CA ASN A 57 48.70 8.68 -0.11
C ASN A 57 47.66 9.39 -1.03
N HIS A 58 46.37 9.06 -0.96
CA HIS A 58 45.33 9.68 -1.79
C HIS A 58 44.55 10.75 -1.03
N LYS A 59 45.21 11.87 -0.72
CA LYS A 59 44.49 13.10 -0.31
C LYS A 59 43.76 13.78 -1.48
N ASP A 60 44.09 13.43 -2.72
CA ASP A 60 43.54 14.11 -3.92
C ASP A 60 42.39 13.36 -4.63
N ILE A 61 42.04 12.11 -4.25
CA ILE A 61 40.92 11.36 -4.88
C ILE A 61 39.55 11.61 -4.24
N LYS A 62 39.45 12.40 -3.17
CA LYS A 62 38.15 12.66 -2.52
C LYS A 62 37.22 13.59 -3.31
N LYS A 63 37.63 14.13 -4.47
CA LYS A 63 36.84 15.15 -5.18
C LYS A 63 35.93 14.63 -6.30
N ASP A 64 36.14 13.41 -6.79
CA ASP A 64 35.37 12.85 -7.92
C ASP A 64 34.54 11.61 -7.58
N ILE A 65 34.42 11.23 -6.30
CA ILE A 65 33.47 10.20 -5.89
C ILE A 65 32.09 10.86 -5.85
N ASN A 66 31.47 11.01 -7.01
CA ASN A 66 30.09 11.42 -7.14
C ASN A 66 29.25 10.32 -6.45
N PRO A 67 28.58 10.59 -5.31
CA PRO A 67 27.92 9.57 -4.50
C PRO A 67 26.63 9.02 -5.15
N GLU A 68 26.40 9.27 -6.44
CA GLU A 68 25.25 8.78 -7.21
C GLU A 68 25.09 7.26 -7.10
N TRP A 69 26.18 6.50 -7.03
CA TRP A 69 26.09 5.05 -6.87
C TRP A 69 25.63 4.61 -5.47
N MET A 70 25.85 5.42 -4.43
CA MET A 70 25.30 5.17 -3.08
C MET A 70 23.82 5.54 -2.99
N ALA A 71 23.31 6.38 -3.90
CA ALA A 71 21.88 6.64 -4.02
C ALA A 71 21.14 5.46 -4.67
N GLU A 72 21.83 4.64 -5.48
CA GLU A 72 21.22 3.46 -6.10
C GLU A 72 21.28 2.24 -5.15
N HIS A 73 20.12 1.75 -4.72
CA HIS A 73 20.02 0.54 -3.91
C HIS A 73 20.74 -0.65 -4.59
N PRO A 74 21.55 -1.47 -3.89
CA PRO A 74 22.37 -2.52 -4.52
C PRO A 74 21.56 -3.54 -5.33
N MET A 75 20.32 -3.84 -4.94
CA MET A 75 19.44 -4.67 -5.79
C MET A 75 19.07 -4.01 -7.11
N MET A 76 18.88 -2.70 -7.13
CA MET A 76 18.54 -1.97 -8.36
C MET A 76 19.70 -2.05 -9.35
N LEU A 77 20.95 -1.99 -8.86
CA LEU A 77 22.14 -2.26 -9.65
C LEU A 77 22.18 -3.71 -10.17
N MET A 78 21.80 -4.70 -9.35
CA MET A 78 21.74 -6.10 -9.80
C MET A 78 20.70 -6.31 -10.91
N VAL A 79 19.53 -5.67 -10.82
CA VAL A 79 18.48 -5.72 -11.85
C VAL A 79 18.93 -4.99 -13.12
N LYS A 80 19.49 -3.78 -12.99
CA LYS A 80 20.00 -2.96 -14.11
C LYS A 80 21.06 -3.68 -14.93
N HIS A 81 21.93 -4.46 -14.28
CA HIS A 81 22.99 -5.25 -14.94
C HIS A 81 22.60 -6.72 -15.20
N ASN A 82 21.32 -7.06 -15.06
CA ASN A 82 20.76 -8.39 -15.33
C ASN A 82 21.53 -9.54 -14.63
N ARG A 83 21.97 -9.33 -13.39
CA ARG A 83 22.77 -10.31 -12.62
C ARG A 83 21.90 -11.34 -11.92
N ILE A 84 21.16 -12.14 -12.68
CA ILE A 84 20.14 -13.09 -12.19
C ILE A 84 20.71 -14.03 -11.10
N LYS A 85 21.94 -14.54 -11.27
CA LYS A 85 22.60 -15.41 -10.27
C LYS A 85 22.77 -14.74 -8.90
N LEU A 86 23.02 -13.43 -8.87
CA LEU A 86 23.16 -12.65 -7.64
C LEU A 86 21.81 -12.37 -6.99
N LEU A 87 20.76 -12.17 -7.80
CA LEU A 87 19.37 -12.07 -7.32
C LEU A 87 18.87 -13.39 -6.72
N GLN A 88 19.30 -14.53 -7.27
CA GLN A 88 18.99 -15.87 -6.76
C GLN A 88 19.78 -16.26 -5.51
N HIS A 89 20.78 -15.46 -5.10
CA HIS A 89 21.57 -15.75 -3.91
C HIS A 89 20.66 -15.78 -2.66
N PRO A 90 20.85 -16.74 -1.73
CA PRO A 90 19.97 -16.90 -0.57
C PRO A 90 19.88 -15.64 0.30
N LEU A 91 20.96 -14.86 0.40
CA LEU A 91 20.94 -13.57 1.11
C LEU A 91 20.00 -12.56 0.45
N THR A 92 20.08 -12.39 -0.86
CA THR A 92 19.21 -11.47 -1.62
C THR A 92 17.75 -11.93 -1.55
N ASN A 93 17.52 -13.24 -1.64
CA ASN A 93 16.18 -13.83 -1.54
C ASN A 93 15.57 -13.64 -0.14
N ASN A 94 16.33 -13.90 0.93
CA ASN A 94 15.86 -13.71 2.30
C ASN A 94 15.59 -12.23 2.60
N TRP A 95 16.45 -11.34 2.12
CA TRP A 95 16.25 -9.90 2.23
C TRP A 95 15.00 -9.44 1.47
N LEU A 96 14.79 -9.92 0.24
CA LEU A 96 13.61 -9.58 -0.56
C LEU A 96 12.32 -10.07 0.09
N LYS A 97 12.32 -11.30 0.62
CA LYS A 97 11.21 -11.84 1.41
C LYS A 97 10.91 -10.98 2.62
N TYR A 98 11.92 -10.59 3.40
CA TYR A 98 11.75 -9.73 4.56
C TYR A 98 11.13 -8.39 4.18
N THR A 99 11.68 -7.72 3.16
CA THR A 99 11.17 -6.44 2.67
C THR A 99 9.74 -6.56 2.11
N TRP A 100 9.43 -7.66 1.42
CA TRP A 100 8.09 -7.95 0.94
C TRP A 100 7.09 -8.09 2.10
N TRP A 101 7.43 -8.94 3.08
CA TRP A 101 6.55 -9.28 4.19
C TRP A 101 6.31 -8.11 5.14
N HIS A 102 7.31 -7.26 5.36
CA HIS A 102 7.15 -6.11 6.25
C HIS A 102 6.63 -4.87 5.55
N PHE A 103 7.16 -4.50 4.38
CA PHE A 103 6.82 -3.21 3.79
C PHE A 103 5.69 -3.33 2.77
N THR A 104 5.80 -4.28 1.85
CA THR A 104 4.83 -4.40 0.74
C THR A 104 3.49 -4.90 1.23
N TRP A 105 3.49 -5.86 2.17
CA TRP A 105 2.27 -6.36 2.79
C TRP A 105 1.49 -5.28 3.54
N ILE A 106 2.17 -4.44 4.32
CA ILE A 106 1.51 -3.36 5.08
C ILE A 106 0.87 -2.34 4.13
N ILE A 107 1.60 -1.90 3.09
CA ILE A 107 1.05 -0.97 2.09
C ILE A 107 -0.12 -1.61 1.35
N PHE A 108 0.02 -2.88 0.96
CA PHE A 108 -1.05 -3.60 0.28
C PHE A 108 -2.30 -3.73 1.16
N ALA A 109 -2.15 -4.14 2.43
CA ALA A 109 -3.25 -4.26 3.37
C ALA A 109 -3.94 -2.92 3.63
N PHE A 110 -3.16 -1.84 3.69
CA PHE A 110 -3.69 -0.47 3.79
C PHE A 110 -4.49 -0.05 2.55
N LEU A 111 -3.97 -0.29 1.35
CA LEU A 111 -4.71 0.03 0.11
C LEU A 111 -5.97 -0.83 -0.03
N LEU A 112 -5.88 -2.12 0.32
CA LEU A 112 -7.02 -3.03 0.30
C LEU A 112 -8.10 -2.59 1.29
N SER A 113 -7.72 -2.21 2.51
CA SER A 113 -8.69 -1.73 3.50
C SER A 113 -9.34 -0.43 3.06
N LEU A 114 -8.60 0.47 2.41
CA LEU A 114 -9.12 1.70 1.82
C LEU A 114 -10.20 1.38 0.77
N HIS A 115 -9.93 0.48 -0.16
CA HIS A 115 -10.92 0.07 -1.17
C HIS A 115 -12.17 -0.62 -0.58
N ILE A 116 -12.00 -1.45 0.47
CA ILE A 116 -13.14 -2.07 1.17
C ILE A 116 -14.00 -1.00 1.84
N VAL A 117 -13.37 -0.07 2.58
CA VAL A 117 -14.07 1.01 3.28
C VAL A 117 -14.81 1.89 2.29
N ASP A 118 -14.16 2.28 1.18
CA ASP A 118 -14.77 3.09 0.13
C ASP A 118 -15.98 2.41 -0.50
N ALA A 119 -15.86 1.14 -0.92
CA ALA A 119 -16.95 0.38 -1.54
C ALA A 119 -18.15 0.20 -0.57
N VAL A 120 -17.89 -0.08 0.70
CA VAL A 120 -18.93 -0.23 1.73
C VAL A 120 -19.60 1.11 2.03
N LEU A 121 -18.84 2.18 2.25
CA LEU A 121 -19.39 3.52 2.52
C LEU A 121 -20.22 4.02 1.35
N LEU A 122 -19.76 3.81 0.11
CA LEU A 122 -20.47 4.20 -1.10
C LEU A 122 -21.77 3.40 -1.27
N THR A 123 -21.74 2.10 -0.99
CA THR A 123 -22.95 1.25 -1.02
C THR A 123 -23.95 1.70 0.05
N LEU A 124 -23.51 1.93 1.29
CA LEU A 124 -24.37 2.43 2.37
C LEU A 124 -24.93 3.83 2.06
N TYR A 125 -24.13 4.70 1.45
CA TYR A 125 -24.58 6.01 1.03
C TYR A 125 -25.67 5.90 -0.05
N MET A 126 -25.46 5.06 -1.07
CA MET A 126 -26.42 4.85 -2.16
C MET A 126 -27.73 4.24 -1.67
N ASP A 127 -27.66 3.21 -0.82
CA ASP A 127 -28.84 2.58 -0.20
C ASP A 127 -29.64 3.59 0.62
N ASN A 128 -28.94 4.38 1.45
CA ASN A 128 -29.58 5.45 2.19
C ASN A 128 -30.21 6.47 1.23
N SER A 129 -29.52 6.88 0.16
CA SER A 129 -29.98 7.91 -0.79
C SER A 129 -31.21 7.53 -1.62
N TRP A 130 -31.39 6.24 -1.93
CA TRP A 130 -32.53 5.76 -2.73
C TRP A 130 -33.87 6.00 -2.02
N SER A 131 -33.88 5.81 -0.69
CA SER A 131 -35.08 6.08 0.12
C SER A 131 -35.59 7.53 -0.03
N TRP A 132 -34.70 8.49 -0.33
CA TRP A 132 -35.02 9.91 -0.46
C TRP A 132 -35.77 10.21 -1.73
N VAL A 133 -35.39 9.54 -2.83
CA VAL A 133 -36.10 9.66 -4.10
C VAL A 133 -37.55 9.19 -3.95
N GLN A 134 -37.80 8.20 -3.09
CA GLN A 134 -39.15 7.73 -2.79
C GLN A 134 -39.92 8.70 -1.90
N PHE A 135 -39.29 9.28 -0.86
CA PHE A 135 -39.93 10.28 -0.01
C PHE A 135 -40.30 11.55 -0.78
N ASP A 136 -39.41 12.04 -1.66
CA ASP A 136 -39.65 13.23 -2.47
C ASP A 136 -40.87 13.07 -3.40
N LYS A 137 -41.05 11.88 -3.98
CA LYS A 137 -42.24 11.55 -4.79
C LYS A 137 -43.52 11.58 -3.94
N ASN A 138 -43.51 10.93 -2.78
CA ASN A 138 -44.69 10.85 -1.91
C ASN A 138 -45.06 12.21 -1.29
N ASP A 139 -44.08 13.02 -0.94
CA ASP A 139 -44.31 14.36 -0.38
C ASP A 139 -44.80 15.33 -1.46
N SER A 140 -44.32 15.24 -2.70
CA SER A 140 -44.82 16.09 -3.80
C SER A 140 -46.32 15.90 -4.04
N GLU A 141 -46.81 14.66 -4.03
CA GLU A 141 -48.24 14.36 -4.22
C GLU A 141 -49.09 14.87 -3.05
N THR A 142 -48.60 14.75 -1.82
CA THR A 142 -49.35 15.20 -0.63
C THR A 142 -49.29 16.71 -0.42
N LEU A 143 -48.17 17.39 -0.76
CA LEU A 143 -48.02 18.84 -0.73
C LEU A 143 -48.85 19.53 -1.81
N ILE A 144 -48.92 18.99 -3.02
CA ILE A 144 -49.83 19.50 -4.06
C ILE A 144 -51.28 19.41 -3.55
N ARG A 145 -51.66 18.30 -2.90
CA ARG A 145 -53.00 18.12 -2.33
C ARG A 145 -53.29 19.06 -1.15
N LYS A 146 -52.32 19.31 -0.26
CA LYS A 146 -52.47 20.22 0.89
C LYS A 146 -52.46 21.70 0.51
N LYS A 147 -51.69 22.11 -0.51
CA LYS A 147 -51.62 23.51 -0.96
C LYS A 147 -52.93 23.99 -1.60
N CYS A 148 -53.78 23.08 -2.08
CA CYS A 148 -55.12 23.40 -2.58
C CYS A 148 -56.18 23.64 -1.49
N ASN A 149 -55.94 23.28 -0.23
CA ASN A 149 -56.98 23.35 0.82
C ASN A 149 -56.87 24.55 1.79
N GLY A 150 -56.00 25.51 1.52
CA GLY A 150 -56.11 26.85 2.11
C GLY A 150 -55.57 27.03 3.54
N THR A 151 -55.11 28.25 3.79
CA THR A 151 -54.56 28.84 5.05
C THR A 151 -53.13 28.44 5.47
N SER A 152 -52.19 29.28 4.99
CA SER A 152 -50.79 29.53 5.43
C SER A 152 -50.64 29.87 6.94
N PRO A 153 -49.42 30.13 7.49
CA PRO A 153 -48.04 29.81 7.08
C PRO A 153 -47.21 29.20 8.26
N HIS A 154 -45.89 29.02 8.09
CA HIS A 154 -44.91 28.43 9.04
C HIS A 154 -44.74 26.91 8.99
N LEU A 155 -44.68 26.39 7.77
CA LEU A 155 -44.24 25.03 7.53
C LEU A 155 -42.72 25.02 7.38
N ASN A 156 -42.03 24.75 8.48
CA ASN A 156 -40.61 24.35 8.55
C ASN A 156 -40.38 22.99 7.83
N ILE A 157 -40.89 22.81 6.60
CA ILE A 157 -40.81 21.56 5.81
C ILE A 157 -39.50 21.48 5.01
N PHE A 158 -38.44 22.08 5.53
CA PHE A 158 -37.10 21.63 5.18
C PHE A 158 -36.49 21.02 6.43
N GLY A 159 -37.21 20.03 6.98
CA GLY A 159 -36.54 18.95 7.68
C GLY A 159 -35.70 18.22 6.65
N CYS A 160 -34.56 18.81 6.24
CA CYS A 160 -33.48 18.08 5.61
C CYS A 160 -33.34 16.82 6.44
N PRO A 161 -33.66 15.65 5.88
CA PRO A 161 -33.48 14.44 6.64
C PRO A 161 -32.03 14.46 7.09
N LYS A 162 -31.79 14.03 8.32
CA LYS A 162 -30.44 13.92 8.84
C LYS A 162 -29.79 12.81 8.01
N VAL A 163 -29.36 13.12 6.78
CA VAL A 163 -28.29 12.39 6.10
C VAL A 163 -27.31 12.17 7.21
N ASN A 164 -26.87 10.93 7.42
CA ASN A 164 -25.85 10.66 8.41
C ASN A 164 -24.65 11.53 8.02
N LYS A 165 -24.57 12.75 8.57
CA LYS A 165 -23.56 13.75 8.25
C LYS A 165 -22.18 13.15 8.49
N VAL A 166 -22.16 12.19 9.40
CA VAL A 166 -21.13 11.21 9.70
C VAL A 166 -20.72 10.39 8.46
N VAL A 167 -21.62 9.62 7.84
CA VAL A 167 -21.32 8.80 6.65
C VAL A 167 -20.85 9.67 5.48
N TYR A 168 -21.55 10.79 5.22
CA TYR A 168 -21.14 11.73 4.18
C TYR A 168 -19.73 12.31 4.44
N GLY A 169 -19.44 12.69 5.68
CA GLY A 169 -18.12 13.16 6.09
C GLY A 169 -17.03 12.10 5.94
N PHE A 170 -17.30 10.85 6.34
CA PHE A 170 -16.38 9.73 6.13
C PHE A 170 -16.13 9.44 4.66
N LEU A 171 -17.14 9.59 3.80
CA LEU A 171 -17.00 9.40 2.35
C LEU A 171 -16.08 10.46 1.73
N TRP A 172 -16.21 11.73 2.13
CA TRP A 172 -15.27 12.77 1.72
C TRP A 172 -13.83 12.50 2.17
N ILE A 173 -13.66 12.02 3.41
CA ILE A 173 -12.34 11.63 3.92
C ILE A 173 -11.77 10.46 3.10
N SER A 174 -12.59 9.44 2.80
CA SER A 174 -12.21 8.29 1.95
C SER A 174 -11.74 8.76 0.57
N VAL A 175 -12.54 9.60 -0.10
CA VAL A 175 -12.22 10.16 -1.42
C VAL A 175 -10.94 10.97 -1.39
N PHE A 176 -10.72 11.80 -0.35
CA PHE A 176 -9.49 12.56 -0.21
C PHE A 176 -8.27 11.66 -0.02
N LEU A 177 -8.40 10.59 0.78
CA LEU A 177 -7.34 9.60 0.97
C LEU A 177 -7.05 8.86 -0.35
N CYS A 178 -8.07 8.37 -1.05
CA CYS A 178 -7.94 7.80 -2.41
C CYS A 178 -7.17 8.74 -3.33
N ALA A 179 -7.64 9.99 -3.48
CA ALA A 179 -7.03 10.98 -4.33
C ALA A 179 -5.56 11.26 -3.95
N SER A 180 -5.25 11.33 -2.65
CA SER A 180 -3.87 11.53 -2.19
C SER A 180 -2.94 10.37 -2.57
N THR A 181 -3.43 9.12 -2.49
CA THR A 181 -2.64 7.95 -2.90
C THR A 181 -2.38 7.94 -4.40
N GLU A 182 -3.38 8.33 -5.20
CA GLU A 182 -3.24 8.46 -6.66
C GLU A 182 -2.25 9.57 -7.03
N VAL A 183 -2.34 10.75 -6.39
CA VAL A 183 -1.40 11.88 -6.61
C VAL A 183 0.05 11.48 -6.29
N LEU A 184 0.26 10.81 -5.15
CA LEU A 184 1.58 10.27 -4.77
C LEU A 184 2.06 9.20 -5.77
N GLY A 185 1.14 8.39 -6.28
CA GLY A 185 1.40 7.44 -7.35
C GLY A 185 1.88 8.12 -8.63
N MET A 186 1.20 9.17 -9.10
CA MET A 186 1.60 9.91 -10.31
C MET A 186 2.99 10.52 -10.15
N TYR A 187 3.26 11.14 -9.00
CA TYR A 187 4.55 11.77 -8.71
C TYR A 187 5.70 10.75 -8.78
N LYS A 188 5.50 9.54 -8.24
CA LYS A 188 6.52 8.49 -8.23
C LYS A 188 6.66 7.78 -9.58
N LEU A 189 5.58 7.57 -10.31
CA LEU A 189 5.55 6.68 -11.48
C LEU A 189 5.74 7.39 -12.83
N ARG A 190 5.70 8.73 -12.87
CA ARG A 190 5.97 9.73 -13.95
C ARG A 190 5.80 9.32 -15.44
N HIS A 191 6.30 8.17 -15.88
CA HIS A 191 6.21 7.66 -17.26
C HIS A 191 5.44 6.33 -17.44
N LYS A 192 5.12 5.58 -16.38
CA LYS A 192 4.34 4.31 -16.46
C LYS A 192 2.87 4.46 -16.04
N TYR A 193 2.35 5.67 -16.16
CA TYR A 193 1.12 6.10 -15.52
C TYR A 193 -0.17 5.58 -16.16
N LEU A 194 -0.14 5.19 -17.42
CA LEU A 194 -1.31 4.71 -18.18
C LEU A 194 -1.65 3.24 -17.90
N GLU A 195 -1.40 2.76 -16.69
CA GLU A 195 -1.87 1.44 -16.29
C GLU A 195 -3.39 1.48 -16.11
N SER A 196 -4.11 0.51 -16.68
CA SER A 196 -5.58 0.50 -16.67
C SER A 196 -6.19 0.63 -15.27
N SER A 197 -5.54 0.07 -14.24
CA SER A 197 -5.98 0.21 -12.85
C SER A 197 -5.99 1.64 -12.35
N PHE A 198 -4.99 2.43 -12.74
CA PHE A 198 -4.87 3.83 -12.36
C PHE A 198 -6.04 4.63 -12.93
N VAL A 199 -6.31 4.43 -14.23
CA VAL A 199 -7.42 5.11 -14.92
C VAL A 199 -8.76 4.74 -14.27
N MET A 200 -8.98 3.47 -13.93
CA MET A 200 -10.19 3.06 -13.23
C MET A 200 -10.33 3.73 -11.85
N ASN A 201 -9.26 3.82 -11.06
CA ASN A 201 -9.29 4.54 -9.78
C ASN A 201 -9.63 6.02 -9.95
N LEU A 202 -9.01 6.68 -10.93
CA LEU A 202 -9.29 8.09 -11.22
C LEU A 202 -10.75 8.33 -11.65
N VAL A 203 -11.27 7.47 -12.54
CA VAL A 203 -12.68 7.53 -12.97
C VAL A 203 -13.61 7.30 -11.78
N ASN A 204 -13.30 6.35 -10.90
CA ASN A 204 -14.08 6.11 -9.69
C ASN A 204 -14.11 7.35 -8.78
N ILE A 205 -12.95 7.97 -8.54
CA ILE A 205 -12.86 9.20 -7.74
C ILE A 205 -13.71 10.32 -8.35
N ILE A 206 -13.64 10.53 -9.68
CA ILE A 206 -14.42 11.57 -10.36
C ILE A 206 -15.93 11.29 -10.23
N LEU A 207 -16.37 10.05 -10.46
CA LEU A 207 -17.79 9.69 -10.32
C LEU A 207 -18.27 9.86 -8.87
N THR A 208 -17.47 9.48 -7.89
CA THR A 208 -17.81 9.69 -6.48
C THR A 208 -17.86 11.17 -6.11
N VAL A 209 -16.97 12.02 -6.66
CA VAL A 209 -17.04 13.48 -6.47
C VAL A 209 -18.29 14.07 -7.10
N ILE A 210 -18.67 13.63 -8.31
CA ILE A 210 -19.93 14.04 -8.96
C ILE A 210 -21.12 13.64 -8.09
N LEU A 211 -21.11 12.43 -7.54
CA LEU A 211 -22.14 11.93 -6.62
C LEU A 211 -22.21 12.73 -5.33
N LEU A 212 -21.07 13.12 -4.74
CA LEU A 212 -21.05 13.87 -3.47
C LEU A 212 -21.26 15.37 -3.64
N SER A 213 -21.04 15.91 -4.83
CA SER A 213 -21.10 17.35 -5.07
C SER A 213 -22.53 17.87 -4.84
N PRO A 214 -22.72 18.85 -3.95
CA PRO A 214 -24.00 19.53 -3.85
C PRO A 214 -24.15 20.41 -5.10
N PHE A 215 -24.93 19.96 -6.09
CA PHE A 215 -25.28 20.82 -7.21
C PHE A 215 -26.16 21.95 -6.70
N PRO A 216 -25.68 23.21 -6.71
CA PRO A 216 -26.50 24.33 -6.27
C PRO A 216 -27.73 24.40 -7.16
N SER A 217 -28.89 24.59 -6.53
CA SER A 217 -30.23 24.59 -7.13
C SER A 217 -30.40 25.74 -8.14
N PHE A 218 -29.73 25.68 -9.27
CA PHE A 218 -29.97 26.60 -10.38
C PHE A 218 -31.11 26.04 -11.24
N GLY A 219 -32.32 26.58 -11.03
CA GLY A 219 -33.48 26.64 -11.93
C GLY A 219 -33.85 25.43 -12.80
N MET A 220 -35.04 24.87 -12.57
CA MET A 220 -35.86 24.00 -13.46
C MET A 220 -35.28 22.67 -13.99
N ASP A 221 -33.96 22.52 -14.19
CA ASP A 221 -33.35 21.28 -14.72
C ASP A 221 -32.95 20.25 -13.62
N TYR A 222 -33.49 20.44 -12.41
CA TYR A 222 -33.10 19.67 -11.22
C TYR A 222 -33.37 18.16 -11.35
N ALA A 223 -34.43 17.77 -12.04
CA ALA A 223 -34.78 16.36 -12.22
C ALA A 223 -33.74 15.60 -13.04
N ILE A 224 -33.30 16.18 -14.17
CA ILE A 224 -32.33 15.56 -15.08
C ILE A 224 -30.97 15.43 -14.40
N LEU A 225 -30.56 16.47 -13.65
CA LEU A 225 -29.29 16.45 -12.92
C LEU A 225 -29.28 15.39 -11.81
N LYS A 226 -30.41 15.22 -11.11
CA LYS A 226 -30.57 14.22 -10.03
C LYS A 226 -30.49 12.80 -10.58
N ASP A 227 -31.13 12.54 -11.72
CA ASP A 227 -31.07 11.23 -12.38
C ASP A 227 -29.66 10.92 -12.83
N PHE A 228 -28.96 11.89 -13.44
CA PHE A 228 -27.56 11.73 -13.82
C PHE A 228 -26.65 11.46 -12.61
N GLN A 229 -26.81 12.21 -11.53
CA GLN A 229 -26.06 12.01 -10.28
C GLN A 229 -26.28 10.59 -9.74
N PHE A 230 -27.52 10.10 -9.74
CA PHE A 230 -27.84 8.74 -9.28
C PHE A 230 -27.24 7.65 -10.18
N ILE A 231 -27.35 7.81 -11.50
CA ILE A 231 -26.73 6.90 -12.48
C ILE A 231 -25.20 6.87 -12.27
N SER A 232 -24.59 8.04 -12.11
CA SER A 232 -23.15 8.15 -11.84
C SER A 232 -22.75 7.44 -10.54
N GLY A 233 -23.61 7.49 -9.51
CA GLY A 233 -23.41 6.78 -8.26
C GLY A 233 -23.49 5.25 -8.40
N ILE A 234 -24.41 4.73 -9.22
CA ILE A 234 -24.45 3.29 -9.53
C ILE A 234 -23.15 2.84 -10.19
N PHE A 235 -22.67 3.60 -11.19
CA PHE A 235 -21.40 3.30 -11.84
C PHE A 235 -20.22 3.39 -10.89
N ALA A 236 -20.19 4.37 -9.99
CA ALA A 236 -19.16 4.48 -8.96
C ALA A 236 -19.16 3.24 -8.04
N VAL A 237 -20.32 2.78 -7.57
CA VAL A 237 -20.42 1.57 -6.75
C VAL A 237 -19.88 0.35 -7.50
N LEU A 238 -20.34 0.12 -8.73
CA LEU A 238 -19.87 -1.01 -9.54
C LEU A 238 -18.36 -0.97 -9.76
N LEU A 239 -17.83 0.23 -10.06
CA LEU A 239 -16.41 0.42 -10.31
C LEU A 239 -15.58 0.24 -9.03
N ALA A 240 -16.06 0.69 -7.87
CA ALA A 240 -15.42 0.47 -6.58
C ALA A 240 -15.30 -1.03 -6.24
N TRP A 241 -16.36 -1.81 -6.47
CA TRP A 241 -16.32 -3.28 -6.29
C TRP A 241 -15.39 -3.97 -7.30
N LEU A 242 -15.36 -3.51 -8.55
CA LEU A 242 -14.44 -4.02 -9.57
C LEU A 242 -12.98 -3.71 -9.22
N LEU A 243 -12.71 -2.50 -8.73
CA LEU A 243 -11.38 -2.10 -8.23
C LEU A 243 -10.93 -2.97 -7.05
N LEU A 244 -11.84 -3.28 -6.13
CA LEU A 244 -11.57 -4.21 -5.04
C LEU A 244 -11.19 -5.60 -5.57
N MET A 245 -11.95 -6.14 -6.51
CA MET A 245 -11.67 -7.44 -7.13
C MET A 245 -10.35 -7.45 -7.90
N THR A 246 -10.03 -6.39 -8.66
CA THR A 246 -8.74 -6.29 -9.37
C THR A 246 -7.56 -6.21 -8.40
N THR A 247 -7.72 -5.52 -7.27
CA THR A 247 -6.70 -5.45 -6.21
C THR A 247 -6.45 -6.80 -5.57
N LEU A 248 -7.52 -7.57 -5.29
CA LEU A 248 -7.43 -8.94 -4.78
C LEU A 248 -6.77 -9.87 -5.81
N ASN A 249 -7.18 -9.82 -7.08
CA ASN A 249 -6.64 -10.68 -8.14
C ASN A 249 -5.13 -10.43 -8.36
N ARG A 250 -4.69 -9.16 -8.32
CA ARG A 250 -3.27 -8.79 -8.41
C ARG A 250 -2.44 -9.37 -7.26
N TYR A 251 -3.05 -9.54 -6.10
CA TYR A 251 -2.39 -10.13 -4.95
C TYR A 251 -2.29 -11.65 -5.08
N TYR A 252 -3.40 -12.30 -5.43
CA TYR A 252 -3.44 -13.74 -5.66
C TYR A 252 -2.44 -14.17 -6.73
N SER A 253 -2.39 -13.50 -7.89
CA SER A 253 -1.48 -13.87 -8.98
C SER A 253 0.00 -13.87 -8.51
N LYS A 254 0.42 -12.86 -7.76
CA LYS A 254 1.80 -12.75 -7.25
C LYS A 254 2.17 -13.86 -6.26
N ILE A 255 1.23 -14.33 -5.45
CA ILE A 255 1.48 -15.43 -4.51
C ILE A 255 1.64 -16.76 -5.27
N PHE A 256 0.77 -17.01 -6.26
CA PHE A 256 0.82 -18.25 -7.03
C PHE A 256 2.12 -18.36 -7.85
N ASP A 257 2.54 -17.28 -8.52
CA ASP A 257 3.82 -17.24 -9.25
C ASP A 257 5.02 -17.53 -8.34
N SER A 258 4.97 -17.07 -7.08
CA SER A 258 6.00 -17.32 -6.07
C SER A 258 6.06 -18.78 -5.62
N THR A 259 4.95 -19.51 -5.73
CA THR A 259 4.85 -20.90 -5.27
C THR A 259 5.29 -21.87 -6.37
N GLU A 260 4.89 -21.63 -7.62
CA GLU A 260 5.29 -22.49 -8.75
C GLU A 260 6.81 -22.45 -9.01
N SER A 261 7.43 -21.28 -8.87
CA SER A 261 8.89 -21.16 -9.04
C SER A 261 9.72 -21.96 -8.02
N LYS A 262 9.14 -22.34 -6.87
CA LYS A 262 9.82 -23.22 -5.90
C LYS A 262 9.72 -24.69 -6.28
N ILE A 263 8.59 -25.10 -6.87
CA ILE A 263 8.35 -26.50 -7.24
C ILE A 263 9.28 -26.89 -8.40
N PHE A 264 9.42 -26.04 -9.40
CA PHE A 264 10.26 -26.31 -10.58
C PHE A 264 11.78 -26.32 -10.32
N ASN A 265 12.26 -25.77 -9.22
CA ASN A 265 13.70 -25.79 -8.88
C ASN A 265 14.11 -27.02 -8.05
N HIS A 266 13.16 -27.86 -7.65
CA HIS A 266 13.42 -29.07 -6.86
C HIS A 266 13.20 -30.38 -7.64
N THR A 267 12.80 -30.28 -8.91
CA THR A 267 12.73 -31.38 -9.89
C THR A 267 13.87 -31.29 -10.88
#